data_AF-A0A7Y2U6L2-F1
#
_entry.id   AF-A0A7Y2U6L2-F1
#
_cell.length_a   1.000
_cell.length_b   1.000
_cell.length_c   1.000
_cell.angle_alpha   90.00
_cell.angle_beta   90.00
_cell.angle_gamma   90.00
#
_symmetry.space_group_name_H-M   'P 1'
#
loop_
_entity.id
_entity.type
_entity.pdbx_description
1 polymer ?
#
loop_
_entity_poly.entity_id
_entity_poly.type
_entity_poly.pdbx_seq_one_letter_code
_entity_poly.pdbx_strand_id
1 'polypeptide(L)'
;MQRRKFLKLTASSAALSPWMPQTAASAVNHKGPFGRGDWEDVTMADVEALFESEHKAALKLMQDIMAKCVLDRILPPMPPMKQNWVYPGGPYYKGQWIWDSMFVVDLLSLLPSKKKVIQDIFKNYWDFQDRWNKQMPAYAHDMITVAIKTDPQPVRRFSQIPILAWGVERVYRRNGDKELIKQSLNRLEKFHDWYWRERDVTGVGLCAVGAYSGKVQHARWETFDYECNMDDLKLTKHPTRRGPGEGEWYGNICVTGNTSYLIMGERSLVRLAKIIGDEAMAARRQKRIDKSVRAMREHMWDEKKGVFLSVERDTLK
;
A
#
# COMPACT_ATOMS: atom_id res chain seq x y z
N MET A 1 25.21 -7.47 11.16
CA MET A 1 24.58 -6.77 10.01
C MET A 1 25.69 -6.07 9.23
N GLN A 2 26.09 -6.58 8.06
CA GLN A 2 27.19 -5.99 7.29
C GLN A 2 26.76 -4.65 6.70
N ARG A 3 27.45 -3.57 7.12
CA ARG A 3 27.19 -2.18 6.75
C ARG A 3 27.62 -1.95 5.30
N ARG A 4 26.70 -1.50 4.44
CA ARG A 4 27.05 -1.01 3.10
C ARG A 4 27.44 0.47 3.21
N LYS A 5 28.68 0.80 2.84
CA LYS A 5 29.14 2.19 2.69
C LYS A 5 28.41 2.84 1.52
N PHE A 6 27.64 3.88 1.77
CA PHE A 6 27.08 4.72 0.71
C PHE A 6 28.13 5.74 0.24
N LEU A 7 28.08 6.02 -1.06
CA LEU A 7 28.96 6.84 -1.89
C LEU A 7 29.53 8.10 -1.21
N LYS A 8 30.87 8.27 -1.33
CA LYS A 8 31.53 9.58 -1.26
C LYS A 8 31.16 10.38 -2.51
N LEU A 9 30.34 11.41 -2.36
CA LEU A 9 30.19 12.45 -3.38
C LEU A 9 31.15 13.60 -3.04
N THR A 10 32.10 13.83 -3.94
CA THR A 10 33.01 14.96 -3.93
C THR A 10 32.25 16.25 -4.21
N ALA A 11 32.40 17.22 -3.31
CA ALA A 11 31.78 18.53 -3.38
C ALA A 11 32.36 19.39 -4.51
N SER A 12 31.48 20.00 -5.30
CA SER A 12 31.79 21.18 -6.11
C SER A 12 30.67 22.20 -5.89
N SER A 13 31.00 23.23 -5.12
CA SER A 13 30.43 24.60 -5.11
C SER A 13 28.93 24.78 -5.42
N ALA A 14 28.15 25.06 -4.38
CA ALA A 14 26.97 25.91 -4.50
C ALA A 14 26.96 26.90 -3.34
N ALA A 15 26.87 28.18 -3.69
CA ALA A 15 26.99 29.34 -2.82
C ALA A 15 25.98 29.33 -1.67
N LEU A 16 26.46 29.68 -0.48
CA LEU A 16 25.66 29.91 0.72
C LEU A 16 24.83 31.18 0.55
N SER A 17 23.50 31.03 0.56
CA SER A 17 22.56 32.16 0.63
C SER A 17 22.44 32.65 2.08
N PRO A 18 22.48 33.96 2.37
CA PRO A 18 22.71 34.48 3.72
C PRO A 18 21.39 34.73 4.48
N TRP A 19 20.56 33.72 4.70
CA TRP A 19 19.38 33.85 5.57
C TRP A 19 19.20 32.59 6.43
N MET A 20 19.86 32.56 7.59
CA MET A 20 19.51 31.65 8.70
C MET A 20 19.50 32.45 10.00
N PRO A 21 18.34 32.66 10.65
CA PRO A 21 18.32 32.99 12.06
C PRO A 21 18.67 31.74 12.88
N GLN A 22 19.56 31.92 13.85
CA GLN A 22 19.84 30.97 14.92
C GLN A 22 18.52 30.58 15.61
N THR A 23 18.21 29.29 15.68
CA THR A 23 17.20 28.78 16.60
C THR A 23 17.65 27.49 17.26
N ALA A 24 17.50 27.48 18.57
CA ALA A 24 17.81 26.42 19.51
C ALA A 24 17.06 25.12 19.20
N ALA A 25 17.48 24.03 19.88
CA ALA A 25 16.83 22.73 19.88
C ALA A 25 15.30 22.89 19.90
N SER A 26 14.65 22.55 18.78
CA SER A 26 13.20 22.67 18.64
C SER A 26 12.62 21.30 18.38
N ALA A 27 11.77 20.84 19.31
CA ALA A 27 10.68 19.96 18.98
C ALA A 27 9.93 20.61 17.81
N VAL A 28 9.93 19.97 16.63
CA VAL A 28 9.41 20.56 15.41
C VAL A 28 7.89 20.74 15.56
N ASN A 29 7.48 21.99 15.79
CA ASN A 29 6.11 22.36 16.11
C ASN A 29 5.35 22.75 14.82
N HIS A 30 5.11 21.79 13.92
CA HIS A 30 4.25 22.00 12.74
C HIS A 30 2.76 21.79 13.08
N LYS A 31 1.90 22.75 12.68
CA LYS A 31 0.43 22.66 12.77
C LYS A 31 -0.07 21.79 11.61
N GLY A 32 -0.45 20.55 11.89
CA GLY A 32 -1.18 19.70 10.94
C GLY A 32 -2.58 20.25 10.63
N PRO A 33 -3.21 19.84 9.51
CA PRO A 33 -4.49 20.36 9.05
C PRO A 33 -5.70 19.99 9.95
N PHE A 34 -5.48 19.21 11.01
CA PHE A 34 -6.50 18.77 11.96
C PHE A 34 -6.39 19.43 13.35
N GLY A 35 -5.53 20.44 13.53
CA GLY A 35 -5.28 21.08 14.82
C GLY A 35 -4.50 20.17 15.78
N ARG A 36 -3.63 20.74 16.62
CA ARG A 36 -3.04 19.97 17.72
C ARG A 36 -4.06 19.90 18.86
N GLY A 37 -4.60 18.72 19.14
CA GLY A 37 -4.74 18.28 20.52
C GLY A 37 -3.37 17.81 21.03
N ASP A 38 -3.28 17.46 22.30
CA ASP A 38 -2.03 16.98 22.93
C ASP A 38 -1.60 15.63 22.34
N TRP A 39 -0.91 15.66 21.20
CA TRP A 39 -0.51 14.49 20.41
C TRP A 39 0.93 14.04 20.68
N GLU A 40 1.55 14.53 21.75
CA GLU A 40 3.01 14.46 21.97
C GLU A 40 3.55 13.02 22.04
N ASP A 41 2.79 12.04 22.51
CA ASP A 41 3.27 10.65 22.64
C ASP A 41 3.37 9.88 21.31
N VAL A 42 2.55 10.21 20.30
CA VAL A 42 2.44 9.36 19.10
C VAL A 42 3.52 9.67 18.06
N THR A 43 4.03 10.91 18.03
CA THR A 43 5.03 11.35 17.04
C THR A 43 6.46 11.35 17.56
N MET A 44 6.69 11.30 18.88
CA MET A 44 8.04 11.32 19.46
C MET A 44 8.82 10.04 19.19
N ALA A 45 10.02 10.15 18.62
CA ALA A 45 10.92 9.04 18.39
C ALA A 45 12.38 9.52 18.35
N ASP A 46 13.31 8.66 18.78
CA ASP A 46 14.75 8.91 18.58
C ASP A 46 15.12 8.62 17.13
N VAL A 47 15.03 9.66 16.30
CA VAL A 47 15.42 9.63 14.88
C VAL A 47 16.92 9.84 14.72
N GLU A 48 17.60 10.43 15.71
CA GLU A 48 19.03 10.73 15.63
C GLU A 48 19.84 9.43 15.53
N ALA A 49 19.43 8.40 16.27
CA ALA A 49 20.05 7.07 16.23
C ALA A 49 20.01 6.38 14.84
N LEU A 50 19.23 6.87 13.88
CA LEU A 50 19.15 6.30 12.53
C LEU A 50 20.25 6.78 11.58
N PHE A 51 20.94 7.87 11.88
CA PHE A 51 21.82 8.54 10.94
C PHE A 51 23.23 8.75 11.50
N GLU A 52 24.24 8.59 10.64
CA GLU A 52 25.64 8.86 10.95
C GLU A 52 26.24 9.65 9.78
N SER A 53 26.83 10.82 10.08
CA SER A 53 27.50 11.67 9.09
C SER A 53 28.35 12.73 9.78
N GLU A 54 29.49 13.06 9.19
CA GLU A 54 30.37 14.16 9.64
C GLU A 54 29.78 15.54 9.30
N HIS A 55 28.80 15.60 8.39
CA HIS A 55 28.14 16.83 7.97
C HIS A 55 26.86 17.09 8.77
N LYS A 56 26.94 18.00 9.77
CA LYS A 56 25.80 18.37 10.63
C LYS A 56 24.54 18.80 9.85
N ALA A 57 24.70 19.56 8.76
CA ALA A 57 23.58 20.00 7.93
C ALA A 57 22.85 18.82 7.25
N ALA A 58 23.59 17.80 6.81
CA ALA A 58 23.02 16.60 6.22
C ALA A 58 22.25 15.76 7.25
N LEU A 59 22.79 15.62 8.48
CA LEU A 59 22.08 14.95 9.57
C LEU A 59 20.76 15.65 9.87
N LYS A 60 20.80 16.98 10.03
CA LYS A 60 19.60 17.78 10.30
C LYS A 60 18.55 17.62 9.20
N LEU A 61 18.96 17.69 7.93
CA LEU A 61 18.06 17.48 6.80
C LEU A 61 17.38 16.10 6.85
N MET A 62 18.13 15.03 7.12
CA MET A 62 17.59 13.68 7.19
C MET A 62 16.62 13.48 8.37
N GLN A 63 16.93 14.09 9.53
CA GLN A 63 16.04 14.12 10.69
C GLN A 63 14.74 14.86 10.36
N ASP A 64 14.84 16.01 9.69
CA ASP A 64 13.68 16.82 9.29
C ASP A 64 12.79 16.09 8.27
N ILE A 65 13.41 15.35 7.34
CA ILE A 65 12.68 14.49 6.40
C ILE A 65 11.92 13.38 7.14
N MET A 66 12.57 12.68 8.07
CA MET A 66 11.90 11.63 8.86
C MET A 66 10.77 12.20 9.72
N ALA A 67 10.98 13.35 10.37
CA ALA A 67 9.94 14.02 11.13
C ALA A 67 8.75 14.39 10.23
N LYS A 68 9.00 15.13 9.16
CA LYS A 68 7.94 15.71 8.32
C LYS A 68 7.21 14.68 7.44
N CYS A 69 7.94 13.74 6.86
CA CYS A 69 7.42 12.80 5.87
C CYS A 69 6.96 11.47 6.49
N VAL A 70 7.35 11.16 7.73
CA VAL A 70 7.01 9.88 8.39
C VAL A 70 6.26 10.11 9.69
N LEU A 71 6.85 10.83 10.67
CA LEU A 71 6.25 11.00 11.99
C LEU A 71 5.01 11.89 11.98
N ASP A 72 5.07 13.04 11.31
CA ASP A 72 3.95 14.00 11.14
C ASP A 72 2.79 13.43 10.32
N ARG A 73 2.96 12.28 9.69
CA ARG A 73 1.89 11.58 8.96
C ARG A 73 1.05 10.72 9.88
N ILE A 74 1.48 10.44 11.11
CA ILE A 74 0.73 9.64 12.05
C ILE A 74 -0.29 10.52 12.76
N LEU A 75 -1.55 10.16 12.65
CA LEU A 75 -2.65 10.85 13.31
C LEU A 75 -3.33 9.94 14.33
N PRO A 76 -3.88 10.53 15.41
CA PRO A 76 -4.69 9.85 16.41
C PRO A 76 -5.98 9.28 15.79
N PRO A 77 -6.69 8.37 16.50
CA PRO A 77 -7.98 7.86 16.07
C PRO A 77 -8.95 8.96 15.61
N MET A 78 -9.60 8.73 14.47
CA MET A 78 -10.61 9.61 13.91
C MET A 78 -11.67 8.75 13.21
N PRO A 79 -12.97 8.92 13.49
CA PRO A 79 -14.01 8.08 12.89
C PRO A 79 -13.88 7.98 11.36
N PRO A 80 -14.01 6.77 10.79
CA PRO A 80 -14.36 5.50 11.46
C PRO A 80 -13.16 4.72 12.02
N MET A 81 -11.93 5.24 11.88
CA MET A 81 -10.70 4.60 12.34
C MET A 81 -10.59 4.73 13.86
N LYS A 82 -10.49 3.59 14.53
CA LYS A 82 -10.43 3.51 16.01
C LYS A 82 -9.00 3.55 16.55
N GLN A 83 -8.02 3.43 15.65
CA GLN A 83 -6.61 3.35 15.98
C GLN A 83 -5.83 4.46 15.28
N ASN A 84 -4.58 4.68 15.69
CA ASN A 84 -3.66 5.57 14.98
C ASN A 84 -3.60 5.21 13.49
N TRP A 85 -3.52 6.22 12.63
CA TRP A 85 -3.58 6.04 11.18
C TRP A 85 -2.57 6.92 10.44
N VAL A 86 -2.27 6.55 9.20
CA VAL A 86 -1.36 7.31 8.33
C VAL A 86 -2.14 8.22 7.41
N TYR A 87 -1.83 9.50 7.46
CA TYR A 87 -2.37 10.55 6.61
C TYR A 87 -1.38 10.91 5.49
N PRO A 88 -1.76 10.78 4.21
CA PRO A 88 -0.87 11.11 3.08
C PRO A 88 -0.39 12.57 3.07
N GLY A 89 -1.19 13.50 3.59
CA GLY A 89 -0.91 14.94 3.54
C GLY A 89 -1.84 15.71 2.59
N GLY A 90 -1.79 17.04 2.64
CA GLY A 90 -2.59 17.92 1.78
C GLY A 90 -4.11 17.94 2.06
N PRO A 91 -4.82 19.01 1.69
CA PRO A 91 -6.19 19.25 2.18
C PRO A 91 -7.24 18.22 1.73
N TYR A 92 -6.93 17.41 0.71
CA TYR A 92 -7.88 16.51 0.04
C TYR A 92 -7.82 15.05 0.51
N TYR A 93 -6.67 14.58 0.99
CA TYR A 93 -6.47 13.15 1.33
C TYR A 93 -6.89 12.83 2.77
N LYS A 94 -8.15 13.11 3.12
CA LYS A 94 -8.72 12.83 4.45
C LYS A 94 -9.06 11.35 4.61
N GLY A 95 -8.16 10.55 5.21
CA GLY A 95 -8.26 9.09 5.35
C GLY A 95 -6.92 8.34 5.30
N GLN A 96 -6.96 7.02 5.49
CA GLN A 96 -5.79 6.12 5.43
C GLN A 96 -5.77 5.36 4.09
N TRP A 97 -4.85 5.72 3.19
CA TRP A 97 -4.67 5.07 1.88
C TRP A 97 -3.77 3.84 1.99
N ILE A 98 -4.03 2.79 1.20
CA ILE A 98 -3.26 1.55 1.22
C ILE A 98 -1.77 1.83 0.96
N TRP A 99 -1.44 2.38 -0.22
CA TRP A 99 -0.04 2.45 -0.66
C TRP A 99 0.81 3.44 0.13
N ASP A 100 0.29 4.64 0.44
CA ASP A 100 0.95 5.67 1.25
C ASP A 100 1.33 5.10 2.62
N SER A 101 0.36 4.41 3.25
CA SER A 101 0.58 3.79 4.55
C SER A 101 1.70 2.76 4.49
N MET A 102 1.79 1.96 3.42
CA MET A 102 2.83 0.93 3.33
C MET A 102 4.23 1.52 3.22
N PHE A 103 4.41 2.65 2.54
CA PHE A 103 5.70 3.35 2.49
C PHE A 103 6.05 3.99 3.84
N VAL A 104 5.07 4.57 4.53
CA VAL A 104 5.28 5.16 5.86
C VAL A 104 5.62 4.09 6.90
N VAL A 105 4.90 2.97 6.96
CA VAL A 105 5.18 1.91 7.95
C VAL A 105 6.51 1.21 7.71
N ASP A 106 6.97 1.12 6.46
CA ASP A 106 8.31 0.62 6.14
C ASP A 106 9.39 1.46 6.84
N LEU A 107 9.28 2.80 6.77
CA LEU A 107 10.22 3.70 7.46
C LEU A 107 10.00 3.72 8.97
N LEU A 108 8.74 3.75 9.45
CA LEU A 108 8.45 3.69 10.89
C LEU A 108 9.01 2.45 11.56
N SER A 109 9.10 1.32 10.85
CA SER A 109 9.61 0.08 11.41
C SER A 109 11.10 0.09 11.74
N LEU A 110 11.84 1.14 11.37
CA LEU A 110 13.20 1.40 11.87
C LEU A 110 13.21 1.87 13.32
N LEU A 111 12.09 2.40 13.81
CA LEU A 111 11.97 3.00 15.13
C LEU A 111 11.32 1.99 16.10
N PRO A 112 12.07 1.42 17.06
CA PRO A 112 11.54 0.38 17.94
C PRO A 112 10.29 0.81 18.72
N SER A 113 10.21 2.08 19.11
CA SER A 113 9.07 2.67 19.84
C SER A 113 7.77 2.70 19.02
N LYS A 114 7.83 2.54 17.70
CA LYS A 114 6.65 2.64 16.80
C LYS A 114 5.99 1.31 16.48
N LYS A 115 6.46 0.20 17.05
CA LYS A 115 5.87 -1.14 16.86
C LYS A 115 4.36 -1.16 17.08
N LYS A 116 3.88 -0.60 18.20
CA LYS A 116 2.45 -0.55 18.53
C LYS A 116 1.65 0.31 17.55
N VAL A 117 2.18 1.46 17.16
CA VAL A 117 1.55 2.37 16.17
C VAL A 117 1.39 1.67 14.81
N ILE A 118 2.39 0.91 14.37
CA ILE A 118 2.29 0.14 13.13
C ILE A 118 1.19 -0.93 13.23
N GLN A 119 1.13 -1.68 14.34
CA GLN A 119 0.07 -2.66 14.56
C GLN A 119 -1.32 -2.02 14.51
N ASP A 120 -1.46 -0.82 15.08
CA ASP A 120 -2.69 -0.02 15.09
C ASP A 120 -3.14 0.40 13.69
N ILE A 121 -2.21 0.88 12.86
CA ILE A 121 -2.47 1.23 11.46
C ILE A 121 -3.05 0.02 10.70
N PHE A 122 -2.49 -1.17 10.90
CA PHE A 122 -3.00 -2.40 10.26
C PHE A 122 -4.35 -2.84 10.80
N LYS A 123 -4.62 -2.69 12.11
CA LYS A 123 -5.93 -3.01 12.70
C LYS A 123 -7.07 -2.22 12.07
N ASN A 124 -6.83 -0.98 11.63
CA ASN A 124 -7.84 -0.19 10.91
C ASN A 124 -8.28 -0.88 9.60
N TYR A 125 -7.37 -1.52 8.86
CA TYR A 125 -7.72 -2.28 7.65
C TYR A 125 -8.57 -3.51 7.96
N TRP A 126 -8.29 -4.20 9.07
CA TRP A 126 -9.04 -5.39 9.47
C TRP A 126 -10.43 -5.05 10.00
N ASP A 127 -10.55 -3.98 10.80
CA ASP A 127 -11.86 -3.44 11.20
C ASP A 127 -12.67 -2.98 9.97
N PHE A 128 -12.01 -2.36 8.98
CA PHE A 128 -12.66 -2.02 7.72
C PHE A 128 -13.16 -3.25 6.98
N GLN A 129 -12.33 -4.29 6.83
CA GLN A 129 -12.70 -5.53 6.14
C GLN A 129 -13.93 -6.19 6.80
N ASP A 130 -13.99 -6.20 8.14
CA ASP A 130 -15.14 -6.72 8.88
C ASP A 130 -16.42 -5.91 8.65
N ARG A 131 -16.32 -4.57 8.65
CA ARG A 131 -17.48 -3.69 8.37
C ARG A 131 -17.93 -3.82 6.91
N TRP A 132 -17.00 -3.94 5.98
CA TRP A 132 -17.27 -4.14 4.57
C TRP A 132 -18.08 -5.43 4.34
N ASN A 133 -17.64 -6.54 4.92
CA ASN A 133 -18.31 -7.84 4.81
C ASN A 133 -19.73 -7.85 5.39
N LYS A 134 -20.06 -6.95 6.33
CA LYS A 134 -21.43 -6.83 6.86
C LYS A 134 -22.39 -6.12 5.91
N GLN A 135 -21.87 -5.30 5.00
CA GLN A 135 -22.68 -4.43 4.14
C GLN A 135 -22.73 -4.89 2.69
N MET A 136 -21.71 -5.63 2.26
CA MET A 136 -21.51 -5.98 0.87
C MET A 136 -21.95 -7.43 0.60
N PRO A 137 -22.36 -7.75 -0.64
CA PRO A 137 -22.70 -9.12 -1.02
C PRO A 137 -21.47 -10.02 -1.02
N ALA A 138 -21.70 -11.33 -0.87
CA ALA A 138 -20.66 -12.34 -0.67
C ALA A 138 -19.51 -12.30 -1.71
N TYR A 139 -19.81 -12.02 -2.98
CA TYR A 139 -18.78 -11.93 -4.02
C TYR A 139 -17.77 -10.80 -3.77
N ALA A 140 -18.20 -9.70 -3.14
CA ALA A 140 -17.38 -8.54 -2.84
C ALA A 140 -16.69 -8.63 -1.47
N HIS A 141 -16.94 -9.67 -0.68
CA HIS A 141 -16.32 -9.84 0.64
C HIS A 141 -14.79 -9.86 0.55
N ASP A 142 -14.18 -9.43 1.65
CA ASP A 142 -12.76 -9.37 1.96
C ASP A 142 -11.96 -8.29 1.22
N MET A 143 -12.63 -7.51 0.37
CA MET A 143 -12.06 -6.30 -0.22
C MET A 143 -11.69 -5.27 0.86
N ILE A 144 -10.52 -4.67 0.69
CA ILE A 144 -10.13 -3.43 1.35
C ILE A 144 -10.11 -2.35 0.27
N THR A 145 -10.81 -1.24 0.49
CA THR A 145 -10.89 -0.16 -0.49
C THR A 145 -9.61 0.66 -0.52
N VAL A 146 -9.40 1.43 -1.59
CA VAL A 146 -8.22 2.31 -1.80
C VAL A 146 -7.79 3.07 -0.55
N ALA A 147 -8.78 3.54 0.22
CA ALA A 147 -8.58 4.23 1.47
C ALA A 147 -9.72 3.96 2.45
N ILE A 148 -9.42 4.07 3.74
CA ILE A 148 -10.41 4.23 4.81
C ILE A 148 -10.60 5.73 5.00
N LYS A 149 -11.65 6.27 4.39
CA LYS A 149 -11.95 7.71 4.44
C LYS A 149 -12.45 8.10 5.84
N THR A 150 -12.08 9.30 6.31
CA THR A 150 -12.65 9.84 7.56
C THR A 150 -14.13 10.19 7.36
N ASP A 151 -14.92 10.04 8.40
CA ASP A 151 -16.34 10.42 8.38
C ASP A 151 -16.49 11.95 8.21
N PRO A 152 -17.58 12.42 7.56
CA PRO A 152 -18.70 11.66 7.02
C PRO A 152 -18.53 11.28 5.53
N GLN A 153 -17.31 11.03 5.05
CA GLN A 153 -17.09 10.80 3.61
C GLN A 153 -17.62 9.43 3.15
N PRO A 154 -18.10 9.33 1.90
CA PRO A 154 -18.59 8.07 1.36
C PRO A 154 -17.45 7.04 1.22
N VAL A 155 -17.77 5.78 1.51
CA VAL A 155 -16.87 4.65 1.31
C VAL A 155 -16.62 4.44 -0.18
N ARG A 156 -15.36 4.29 -0.57
CA ARG A 156 -14.97 4.00 -1.96
C ARG A 156 -15.39 2.58 -2.34
N ARG A 157 -15.53 2.32 -3.64
CA ARG A 157 -15.97 1.00 -4.17
C ARG A 157 -14.96 0.39 -5.15
N PHE A 158 -13.69 0.70 -4.95
CA PHE A 158 -12.53 0.18 -5.68
C PHE A 158 -11.35 0.06 -4.70
N SER A 159 -10.39 -0.83 -4.98
CA SER A 159 -9.23 -1.08 -4.12
C SER A 159 -8.05 -0.22 -4.58
N GLN A 160 -6.83 -0.61 -4.20
CA GLN A 160 -5.57 -0.07 -4.70
C GLN A 160 -4.57 -1.21 -4.80
N ILE A 161 -3.50 -1.04 -5.58
CA ILE A 161 -2.42 -2.02 -5.74
C ILE A 161 -2.18 -2.88 -4.47
N PRO A 162 -2.19 -4.23 -4.57
CA PRO A 162 -2.27 -5.15 -3.43
C PRO A 162 -0.96 -5.29 -2.64
N ILE A 163 -0.52 -4.21 -2.00
CA ILE A 163 0.80 -4.14 -1.35
C ILE A 163 0.76 -4.23 0.19
N LEU A 164 -0.40 -4.54 0.80
CA LEU A 164 -0.51 -4.72 2.24
C LEU A 164 0.39 -5.86 2.77
N ALA A 165 0.44 -6.99 2.06
CA ALA A 165 1.29 -8.12 2.45
C ALA A 165 2.79 -7.77 2.37
N TRP A 166 3.17 -6.98 1.36
CA TRP A 166 4.52 -6.43 1.25
C TRP A 166 4.84 -5.52 2.44
N GLY A 167 3.93 -4.62 2.84
CA GLY A 167 4.14 -3.75 3.99
C GLY A 167 4.34 -4.52 5.30
N VAL A 168 3.52 -5.56 5.56
CA VAL A 168 3.70 -6.43 6.73
C VAL A 168 5.07 -7.11 6.72
N GLU A 169 5.49 -7.63 5.56
CA GLU A 169 6.81 -8.26 5.44
C GLU A 169 7.95 -7.25 5.66
N ARG A 170 7.85 -6.04 5.12
CA ARG A 170 8.84 -4.98 5.31
C ARG A 170 9.04 -4.66 6.78
N VAL A 171 7.94 -4.50 7.52
CA VAL A 171 7.99 -4.27 8.97
C VAL A 171 8.67 -5.44 9.67
N TYR A 172 8.23 -6.67 9.43
CA TYR A 172 8.82 -7.85 10.05
C TYR A 172 10.32 -7.97 9.78
N ARG A 173 10.77 -7.70 8.54
CA ARG A 173 12.19 -7.77 8.17
C ARG A 173 13.05 -6.74 8.90
N ARG A 174 12.47 -5.62 9.34
CA ARG A 174 13.20 -4.55 10.05
C ARG A 174 13.18 -4.72 11.57
N ASN A 175 12.08 -5.20 12.15
CA ASN A 175 11.93 -5.25 13.61
C ASN A 175 11.50 -6.61 14.20
N GLY A 176 11.31 -7.63 13.38
CA GLY A 176 10.95 -8.98 13.81
C GLY A 176 9.55 -9.13 14.41
N ASP A 177 8.61 -8.20 14.15
CA ASP A 177 7.28 -8.22 14.76
C ASP A 177 6.39 -9.39 14.30
N LYS A 178 6.48 -10.52 15.00
CA LYS A 178 5.65 -11.71 14.76
C LYS A 178 4.17 -11.49 15.12
N GLU A 179 3.85 -10.58 16.05
CA GLU A 179 2.47 -10.30 16.42
C GLU A 179 1.74 -9.58 15.29
N LEU A 180 2.44 -8.70 14.56
CA LEU A 180 1.92 -8.12 13.34
C LEU A 180 1.58 -9.19 12.28
N ILE A 181 2.42 -10.23 12.12
CA ILE A 181 2.11 -11.33 11.20
C ILE A 181 0.86 -12.08 11.66
N LYS A 182 0.80 -12.48 12.94
CA LYS A 182 -0.35 -13.22 13.50
C LYS A 182 -1.67 -12.47 13.31
N GLN A 183 -1.70 -11.15 13.52
CA GLN A 183 -2.93 -10.37 13.32
C GLN A 183 -3.32 -10.21 11.84
N SER A 184 -2.36 -10.34 10.91
CA SER A 184 -2.54 -9.93 9.51
C SER A 184 -2.69 -11.08 8.54
N LEU A 185 -2.02 -12.22 8.76
CA LEU A 185 -1.80 -13.21 7.70
C LEU A 185 -3.10 -13.75 7.11
N ASN A 186 -4.04 -14.22 7.94
CA ASN A 186 -5.34 -14.71 7.48
C ASN A 186 -6.19 -13.60 6.81
N ARG A 187 -6.08 -12.36 7.28
CA ARG A 187 -6.82 -11.22 6.72
C ARG A 187 -6.29 -10.84 5.33
N LEU A 188 -4.98 -10.85 5.18
CA LEU A 188 -4.29 -10.66 3.90
C LEU A 188 -4.60 -11.80 2.92
N GLU A 189 -4.62 -13.04 3.41
CA GLU A 189 -4.96 -14.21 2.58
C GLU A 189 -6.33 -14.02 1.91
N LYS A 190 -7.34 -13.65 2.71
CA LYS A 190 -8.69 -13.38 2.22
C LYS A 190 -8.76 -12.19 1.26
N PHE A 191 -8.04 -11.11 1.55
CA PHE A 191 -7.96 -9.95 0.66
C PHE A 191 -7.35 -10.30 -0.70
N HIS A 192 -6.31 -11.12 -0.70
CA HIS A 192 -5.71 -11.64 -1.93
C HIS A 192 -6.65 -12.58 -2.68
N ASP A 193 -7.39 -13.44 -1.97
CA ASP A 193 -8.42 -14.28 -2.60
C ASP A 193 -9.55 -13.47 -3.23
N TRP A 194 -9.95 -12.34 -2.63
CA TRP A 194 -10.84 -11.37 -3.27
C TRP A 194 -10.23 -10.84 -4.56
N TYR A 195 -8.96 -10.42 -4.54
CA TYR A 195 -8.27 -9.92 -5.73
C TYR A 195 -8.30 -10.93 -6.88
N TRP A 196 -7.94 -12.18 -6.62
CA TRP A 196 -7.98 -13.21 -7.66
C TRP A 196 -9.39 -13.48 -8.15
N ARG A 197 -10.38 -13.54 -7.25
CA ARG A 197 -11.77 -13.81 -7.62
C ARG A 197 -12.38 -12.68 -8.46
N GLU A 198 -12.04 -11.43 -8.12
CA GLU A 198 -12.76 -10.24 -8.61
C GLU A 198 -11.93 -9.36 -9.56
N ARG A 199 -10.67 -9.74 -9.85
CA ARG A 199 -9.83 -9.09 -10.87
C ARG A 199 -9.23 -10.05 -11.89
N ASP A 200 -9.08 -11.34 -11.59
CA ASP A 200 -8.76 -12.40 -12.57
C ASP A 200 -10.04 -13.18 -12.94
N VAL A 201 -11.03 -12.47 -13.48
CA VAL A 201 -12.37 -13.02 -13.77
C VAL A 201 -12.42 -13.99 -14.95
N THR A 202 -11.33 -14.09 -15.72
CA THR A 202 -11.13 -15.09 -16.77
C THR A 202 -10.36 -16.31 -16.25
N GLY A 203 -9.76 -16.22 -15.06
CA GLY A 203 -8.98 -17.29 -14.47
C GLY A 203 -7.71 -17.61 -15.26
N VAL A 204 -7.13 -16.66 -16.00
CA VAL A 204 -5.87 -16.85 -16.74
C VAL A 204 -4.65 -16.61 -15.83
N GLY A 205 -4.84 -15.93 -14.71
CA GLY A 205 -3.76 -15.51 -13.80
C GLY A 205 -3.28 -14.08 -14.04
N LEU A 206 -4.06 -13.27 -14.75
CA LEU A 206 -3.79 -11.86 -15.01
C LEU A 206 -4.93 -11.02 -14.42
N CYS A 207 -4.59 -9.91 -13.76
CA CYS A 207 -5.59 -9.08 -13.10
C CYS A 207 -5.94 -7.86 -13.94
N ALA A 208 -7.23 -7.67 -14.16
CA ALA A 208 -7.79 -6.42 -14.64
C ALA A 208 -7.90 -5.38 -13.51
N VAL A 209 -8.16 -4.13 -13.87
CA VAL A 209 -8.65 -3.10 -12.93
C VAL A 209 -10.18 -3.18 -12.81
N GLY A 210 -10.78 -2.57 -11.78
CA GLY A 210 -12.22 -2.57 -11.62
C GLY A 210 -12.76 -1.64 -10.53
N ALA A 211 -14.08 -1.46 -10.53
CA ALA A 211 -14.77 -0.68 -9.52
C ALA A 211 -16.25 -1.07 -9.40
N TYR A 212 -16.69 -1.48 -8.21
CA TYR A 212 -18.09 -1.78 -7.90
C TYR A 212 -19.02 -0.56 -7.95
N SER A 213 -18.49 0.64 -8.16
CA SER A 213 -19.28 1.83 -8.46
C SER A 213 -19.75 1.92 -9.92
N GLY A 214 -19.21 1.10 -10.83
CA GLY A 214 -19.50 1.17 -12.26
C GLY A 214 -18.95 2.41 -12.99
N LYS A 215 -18.18 3.26 -12.30
CA LYS A 215 -17.55 4.45 -12.88
C LYS A 215 -16.15 4.08 -13.39
N VAL A 216 -15.90 4.24 -14.70
CA VAL A 216 -14.61 3.94 -15.35
C VAL A 216 -13.44 4.62 -14.64
N GLN A 217 -13.57 5.91 -14.30
CA GLN A 217 -12.49 6.65 -13.64
C GLN A 217 -12.12 6.08 -12.27
N HIS A 218 -13.08 5.50 -11.53
CA HIS A 218 -12.77 4.83 -10.27
C HIS A 218 -11.94 3.57 -10.46
N ALA A 219 -12.12 2.85 -11.58
CA ALA A 219 -11.29 1.70 -11.90
C ALA A 219 -9.86 2.11 -12.30
N ARG A 220 -9.69 3.25 -12.99
CA ARG A 220 -8.35 3.82 -13.26
C ARG A 220 -7.59 4.12 -11.96
N TRP A 221 -8.28 4.67 -10.96
CA TRP A 221 -7.73 4.98 -9.63
C TRP A 221 -7.38 3.76 -8.75
N GLU A 222 -7.69 2.53 -9.20
CA GLU A 222 -7.22 1.32 -8.51
C GLU A 222 -5.72 1.05 -8.76
N THR A 223 -5.16 1.71 -9.78
CA THR A 223 -3.72 1.79 -10.07
C THR A 223 -3.30 3.27 -10.13
N PHE A 224 -2.42 3.65 -11.05
CA PHE A 224 -2.04 5.03 -11.29
C PHE A 224 -3.12 5.76 -12.13
N ASP A 225 -3.54 6.93 -11.65
CA ASP A 225 -4.83 7.55 -11.99
C ASP A 225 -5.08 7.85 -13.48
N TYR A 226 -4.01 8.07 -14.25
CA TYR A 226 -4.07 8.55 -15.64
C TYR A 226 -3.04 7.84 -16.53
N GLU A 227 -2.81 6.54 -16.36
CA GLU A 227 -1.94 5.80 -17.28
C GLU A 227 -2.58 5.72 -18.68
N CYS A 228 -1.81 6.07 -19.71
CA CYS A 228 -2.29 6.16 -21.09
C CYS A 228 -2.78 4.82 -21.66
N ASN A 229 -2.30 3.68 -21.15
CA ASN A 229 -2.81 2.37 -21.55
C ASN A 229 -4.27 2.13 -21.09
N MET A 230 -4.86 3.02 -20.30
CA MET A 230 -6.26 2.95 -19.85
C MET A 230 -7.17 4.02 -20.47
N ASP A 231 -6.71 4.72 -21.52
CA ASP A 231 -7.53 5.74 -22.20
C ASP A 231 -8.83 5.13 -22.75
N ASP A 232 -8.74 3.94 -23.35
CA ASP A 232 -9.89 3.18 -23.92
C ASP A 232 -10.54 2.21 -22.93
N LEU A 233 -10.24 2.30 -21.62
CA LEU A 233 -10.78 1.41 -20.60
C LEU A 233 -12.31 1.41 -20.61
N LYS A 234 -12.90 0.21 -20.72
CA LYS A 234 -14.33 -0.03 -20.53
C LYS A 234 -14.55 -0.96 -19.35
N LEU A 235 -15.63 -0.71 -18.60
CA LEU A 235 -16.11 -1.68 -17.63
C LEU A 235 -17.11 -2.61 -18.29
N THR A 236 -17.02 -3.87 -17.92
CA THR A 236 -17.85 -4.97 -18.42
C THR A 236 -18.44 -5.72 -17.23
N LYS A 237 -19.53 -6.46 -17.47
CA LYS A 237 -20.06 -7.39 -16.48
C LYS A 237 -19.10 -8.56 -16.25
N HIS A 238 -19.27 -9.26 -15.14
CA HIS A 238 -18.53 -10.49 -14.90
C HIS A 238 -18.78 -11.49 -16.06
N PRO A 239 -17.76 -12.14 -16.64
CA PRO A 239 -17.93 -13.03 -17.80
C PRO A 239 -18.95 -14.14 -17.57
N THR A 240 -18.91 -14.78 -16.39
CA THR A 240 -19.77 -15.92 -16.05
C THR A 240 -20.85 -15.64 -15.00
N ARG A 241 -20.64 -14.73 -14.04
CA ARG A 241 -21.63 -14.44 -12.99
C ARG A 241 -22.87 -13.75 -13.57
N ARG A 242 -24.05 -14.17 -13.13
CA ARG A 242 -25.35 -13.64 -13.57
C ARG A 242 -26.20 -13.35 -12.34
N GLY A 243 -26.98 -12.27 -12.39
CA GLY A 243 -27.89 -11.90 -11.32
C GLY A 243 -28.36 -10.46 -11.43
N PRO A 244 -29.47 -10.11 -10.76
CA PRO A 244 -30.05 -8.76 -10.82
C PRO A 244 -29.13 -7.68 -10.23
N GLY A 245 -28.18 -8.07 -9.38
CA GLY A 245 -27.20 -7.16 -8.78
C GLY A 245 -25.94 -6.93 -9.62
N GLU A 246 -25.72 -7.67 -10.71
CA GLU A 246 -24.47 -7.59 -11.49
C GLU A 246 -24.38 -6.30 -12.31
N GLY A 247 -23.36 -5.50 -12.03
CA GLY A 247 -23.02 -4.30 -12.78
C GLY A 247 -21.76 -4.46 -13.64
N GLU A 248 -21.52 -3.45 -14.46
CA GLU A 248 -20.29 -3.31 -15.23
C GLU A 248 -19.17 -2.82 -14.32
N TRP A 249 -18.42 -3.74 -13.73
CA TRP A 249 -17.41 -3.44 -12.71
C TRP A 249 -16.00 -3.85 -13.09
N TYR A 250 -15.85 -4.65 -14.14
CA TYR A 250 -14.60 -5.31 -14.48
C TYR A 250 -14.00 -4.68 -15.72
N GLY A 251 -12.81 -4.12 -15.60
CA GLY A 251 -12.06 -3.58 -16.72
C GLY A 251 -11.81 -4.65 -17.80
N ASN A 252 -11.86 -4.24 -19.05
CA ASN A 252 -11.50 -5.07 -20.21
C ASN A 252 -9.99 -5.08 -20.50
N ILE A 253 -9.16 -4.68 -19.55
CA ILE A 253 -7.70 -4.64 -19.70
C ILE A 253 -7.02 -5.23 -18.47
N CYS A 254 -6.05 -6.10 -18.70
CA CYS A 254 -5.11 -6.57 -17.69
C CYS A 254 -3.88 -5.66 -17.68
N VAL A 255 -3.71 -4.90 -16.59
CA VAL A 255 -2.58 -3.98 -16.44
C VAL A 255 -1.36 -4.75 -15.92
N THR A 256 -0.22 -4.60 -16.60
CA THR A 256 1.05 -5.27 -16.22
C THR A 256 1.45 -4.96 -14.79
N GLY A 257 1.34 -3.70 -14.39
CA GLY A 257 1.62 -3.22 -13.03
C GLY A 257 0.78 -3.95 -11.98
N ASN A 258 -0.55 -4.00 -12.14
CA ASN A 258 -1.45 -4.62 -11.17
C ASN A 258 -1.14 -6.12 -10.96
N THR A 259 -0.93 -6.85 -12.05
CA THR A 259 -0.56 -8.27 -11.95
C THR A 259 0.80 -8.44 -11.26
N SER A 260 1.78 -7.57 -11.58
CA SER A 260 3.10 -7.57 -10.95
C SER A 260 3.03 -7.30 -9.44
N TYR A 261 2.24 -6.32 -9.01
CA TYR A 261 2.05 -6.00 -7.60
C TYR A 261 1.35 -7.14 -6.86
N LEU A 262 0.38 -7.80 -7.48
CA LEU A 262 -0.27 -8.96 -6.87
C LEU A 262 0.70 -10.13 -6.71
N ILE A 263 1.52 -10.42 -7.72
CA ILE A 263 2.61 -11.42 -7.61
C ILE A 263 3.59 -11.05 -6.49
N MET A 264 3.95 -9.77 -6.36
CA MET A 264 4.82 -9.29 -5.28
C MET A 264 4.17 -9.51 -3.90
N GLY A 265 2.90 -9.20 -3.75
CA GLY A 265 2.15 -9.44 -2.51
C GLY A 265 2.01 -10.93 -2.20
N GLU A 266 1.71 -11.79 -3.20
CA GLU A 266 1.69 -13.25 -3.03
C GLU A 266 3.04 -13.80 -2.57
N ARG A 267 4.15 -13.33 -3.15
CA ARG A 267 5.50 -13.70 -2.71
C ARG A 267 5.75 -13.31 -1.25
N SER A 268 5.18 -12.18 -0.82
CA SER A 268 5.25 -11.73 0.57
C SER A 268 4.41 -12.66 1.47
N LEU A 269 3.20 -13.04 1.05
CA LEU A 269 2.36 -14.02 1.76
C LEU A 269 3.06 -15.37 1.94
N VAL A 270 3.71 -15.89 0.88
CA VAL A 270 4.49 -17.15 0.97
C VAL A 270 5.57 -17.04 2.04
N ARG A 271 6.33 -15.94 2.06
CA ARG A 271 7.40 -15.76 3.06
C ARG A 271 6.85 -15.62 4.48
N LEU A 272 5.78 -14.84 4.66
CA LEU A 272 5.12 -14.65 5.95
C LEU A 272 4.50 -15.95 6.49
N ALA A 273 3.86 -16.74 5.63
CA ALA A 273 3.30 -18.04 5.99
C ALA A 273 4.39 -19.00 6.49
N LYS A 274 5.52 -19.09 5.76
CA LYS A 274 6.68 -19.89 6.19
C LYS A 274 7.25 -19.45 7.53
N ILE A 275 7.31 -18.14 7.80
CA ILE A 275 7.79 -17.60 9.08
C ILE A 275 6.98 -18.12 10.28
N ILE A 276 5.68 -18.36 10.10
CA ILE A 276 4.80 -18.89 11.15
C ILE A 276 4.54 -20.40 11.04
N GLY A 277 5.16 -21.08 10.07
CA GLY A 277 5.01 -22.53 9.86
C GLY A 277 3.77 -22.97 9.07
N ASP A 278 3.06 -22.06 8.40
CA ASP A 278 1.92 -22.41 7.55
C ASP A 278 2.36 -22.80 6.12
N GLU A 279 2.96 -23.98 5.99
CA GLU A 279 3.43 -24.52 4.71
C GLU A 279 2.29 -24.77 3.72
N ALA A 280 1.08 -25.06 4.22
CA ALA A 280 -0.08 -25.30 3.37
C ALA A 280 -0.51 -24.01 2.64
N MET A 281 -0.60 -22.89 3.36
CA MET A 281 -0.84 -21.59 2.74
C MET A 281 0.28 -21.23 1.77
N ALA A 282 1.55 -21.37 2.18
CA ALA A 282 2.68 -21.08 1.31
C ALA A 282 2.61 -21.85 -0.02
N ALA A 283 2.28 -23.15 0.01
CA ALA A 283 2.12 -23.97 -1.19
C ALA A 283 0.93 -23.54 -2.07
N ARG A 284 -0.24 -23.21 -1.47
CA ARG A 284 -1.40 -22.70 -2.23
C ARG A 284 -1.08 -21.39 -2.96
N ARG A 285 -0.40 -20.47 -2.28
CA ARG A 285 -0.01 -19.15 -2.82
C ARG A 285 1.07 -19.28 -3.90
N GLN A 286 2.03 -20.19 -3.72
CA GLN A 286 3.06 -20.45 -4.73
C GLN A 286 2.46 -20.88 -6.08
N LYS A 287 1.42 -21.72 -6.09
CA LYS A 287 0.73 -22.11 -7.33
C LYS A 287 0.13 -20.91 -8.07
N ARG A 288 -0.40 -19.91 -7.36
CA ARG A 288 -0.92 -18.68 -7.96
C ARG A 288 0.21 -17.85 -8.58
N ILE A 289 1.33 -17.70 -7.86
CA ILE A 289 2.54 -17.01 -8.37
C ILE A 289 3.00 -17.65 -9.67
N ASP A 290 3.16 -18.97 -9.68
CA ASP A 290 3.70 -19.68 -10.85
C ASP A 290 2.79 -19.55 -12.06
N LYS A 291 1.46 -19.62 -11.84
CA LYS A 291 0.46 -19.39 -12.88
C LYS A 291 0.57 -17.99 -13.47
N SER A 292 0.56 -16.96 -12.62
CA SER A 292 0.59 -15.57 -13.08
C SER A 292 1.92 -15.18 -13.73
N VAL A 293 3.05 -15.69 -13.24
CA VAL A 293 4.35 -15.48 -13.89
C VAL A 293 4.38 -16.11 -15.28
N ARG A 294 3.81 -17.31 -15.46
CA ARG A 294 3.67 -17.91 -16.80
C ARG A 294 2.77 -17.06 -17.69
N ALA A 295 1.58 -16.68 -17.22
CA ALA A 295 0.64 -15.88 -18.00
C ALA A 295 1.21 -14.53 -18.41
N MET A 296 1.96 -13.85 -17.54
CA MET A 296 2.64 -12.60 -17.90
C MET A 296 3.69 -12.82 -18.99
N ARG A 297 4.50 -13.87 -18.90
CA ARG A 297 5.50 -14.20 -19.93
C ARG A 297 4.88 -14.59 -21.26
N GLU A 298 3.75 -15.28 -21.23
CA GLU A 298 3.08 -15.79 -22.42
C GLU A 298 2.29 -14.70 -23.15
N HIS A 299 1.58 -13.85 -22.41
CA HIS A 299 0.62 -12.92 -23.01
C HIS A 299 1.08 -11.46 -22.97
N MET A 300 1.86 -11.05 -21.97
CA MET A 300 2.22 -9.64 -21.80
C MET A 300 3.62 -9.31 -22.33
N TRP A 301 4.49 -10.28 -22.60
CA TRP A 301 5.85 -10.01 -23.09
C TRP A 301 5.86 -9.74 -24.60
N ASP A 302 6.27 -8.54 -24.99
CA ASP A 302 6.50 -8.17 -26.39
C ASP A 302 7.98 -8.35 -26.73
N GLU A 303 8.32 -9.44 -27.43
CA GLU A 303 9.70 -9.78 -27.82
C GLU A 303 10.34 -8.70 -28.70
N LYS A 304 9.56 -8.04 -29.56
CA LYS A 304 10.08 -7.03 -30.49
C LYS A 304 10.46 -5.75 -29.76
N LYS A 305 9.68 -5.36 -28.75
CA LYS A 305 9.93 -4.15 -27.95
C LYS A 305 10.78 -4.42 -26.71
N GLY A 306 10.93 -5.67 -26.30
CA GLY A 306 11.69 -6.07 -25.11
C GLY A 306 11.07 -5.59 -23.80
N VAL A 307 9.74 -5.46 -23.75
CA VAL A 307 9.00 -4.95 -22.58
C VAL A 307 7.70 -5.70 -22.35
N PHE A 308 7.21 -5.66 -21.12
CA PHE A 308 5.86 -6.16 -20.80
C PHE A 308 4.81 -5.08 -21.11
N LEU A 309 3.76 -5.45 -21.85
CA LEU A 309 2.63 -4.60 -22.21
C LEU A 309 1.33 -5.11 -21.59
N SER A 310 0.44 -4.17 -21.24
CA SER A 310 -0.92 -4.50 -20.85
C SER A 310 -1.68 -5.09 -22.04
N VAL A 311 -2.58 -6.04 -21.77
CA VAL A 311 -3.35 -6.75 -22.80
C VAL A 311 -4.84 -6.61 -22.55
N GLU A 312 -5.64 -6.69 -23.61
CA GLU A 312 -7.09 -6.80 -23.48
C GLU A 312 -7.44 -8.11 -22.76
N ARG A 313 -8.33 -8.04 -21.76
CA ARG A 313 -8.57 -9.12 -20.80
C ARG A 313 -9.10 -10.38 -21.47
N ASP A 314 -10.01 -10.23 -22.43
CA ASP A 314 -10.79 -11.34 -22.98
C ASP A 314 -10.10 -12.00 -24.19
N THR A 315 -9.27 -11.26 -24.92
CA THR A 315 -8.53 -11.73 -26.11
C THR A 315 -7.05 -11.98 -25.86
N LEU A 316 -6.48 -11.42 -24.79
CA LEU A 316 -5.06 -11.51 -24.41
C LEU A 316 -4.11 -10.98 -25.51
N LYS A 317 -4.59 -9.99 -26.26
CA LYS A 317 -3.86 -9.27 -27.31
C LYS A 317 -3.57 -7.84 -26.91
#